data_AF-A0A0E9LVE7-F1
#
_entry.id   AF-A0A0E9LVE7-F1
#
_cell.length_a   1.000
_cell.length_b   1.000
_cell.length_c   1.000
_cell.angle_alpha   90.00
_cell.angle_beta   90.00
_cell.angle_gamma   90.00
#
_symmetry.space_group_name_H-M   'P 1'
#
loop_
_entity.id
_entity.type
_entity.pdbx_description
1 polymer ?
#
loop_
_entity_poly.entity_id
_entity_poly.type
_entity_poly.pdbx_seq_one_letter_code
_entity_poly.pdbx_strand_id
1 'polypeptide(L)'
;MAQKIICIDLDGTLAHYEEWKGETYFGDAIEGAKEALQKLKENDWLIIIFTTRTNTELITKFLNDNKLEFDYINENPHQPENAIGGKPYADVYVDDRAIQFNGDWEEIVKCIDDFKPWELRTNQNHESKYGNELLSHDFDQSYQQLRHYDSLNWDITKFSFIELLLGITAVWAIYGFAKDSDNVNTLVAINYQWLIPSIFGVSYIFSLLASFLISRNRVYYAKTARYINEHRKLALKHKPFGFENATRFYTNTNFPPAFDKWSTQLVCFYVIQLVSAFMFGAMIYCISAMCFEKVVVHYLSGIIGGIISILLNFWIYISYMKKQDNQLGT
;
A
#
# COMPACT_ATOMS: atom_id res chain seq x y z
N MET A 1 15.45 -19.70 -57.13
CA MET A 1 14.28 -19.39 -56.28
C MET A 1 13.86 -17.96 -56.59
N ALA A 2 12.56 -17.64 -56.57
CA ALA A 2 12.14 -16.25 -56.70
C ALA A 2 12.75 -15.42 -55.55
N GLN A 3 13.28 -14.24 -55.86
CA GLN A 3 13.83 -13.34 -54.85
C GLN A 3 12.71 -12.89 -53.91
N LYS A 4 12.95 -12.97 -52.60
CA LYS A 4 11.97 -12.54 -51.59
C LYS A 4 12.03 -11.04 -51.40
N ILE A 5 10.88 -10.40 -51.35
CA ILE A 5 10.74 -8.94 -51.29
C ILE A 5 9.98 -8.56 -50.03
N ILE A 6 10.55 -7.63 -49.27
CA ILE A 6 9.92 -7.05 -48.09
C ILE A 6 9.75 -5.54 -48.28
N CYS A 7 8.54 -5.06 -48.01
CA CYS A 7 8.28 -3.62 -47.89
C CYS A 7 8.30 -3.25 -46.41
N ILE A 8 9.09 -2.25 -46.06
CA ILE A 8 9.22 -1.78 -44.69
C ILE A 8 8.88 -0.29 -44.66
N ASP A 9 7.90 0.09 -43.86
CA ASP A 9 7.57 1.49 -43.62
C ASP A 9 8.75 2.24 -42.96
N LEU A 10 8.71 3.57 -43.01
CA LEU A 10 9.74 4.43 -42.44
C LEU A 10 9.30 5.04 -41.11
N ASP A 11 8.24 5.85 -41.12
CA ASP A 11 7.83 6.69 -39.99
C ASP A 11 6.97 5.89 -39.00
N GLY A 12 7.55 5.56 -37.84
CA GLY A 12 6.95 4.68 -36.83
C GLY A 12 7.50 3.25 -36.91
N THR A 13 8.23 2.92 -37.97
CA THR A 13 8.76 1.57 -38.21
C THR A 13 10.29 1.50 -38.19
N LEU A 14 10.98 2.41 -38.88
CA LEU A 14 12.45 2.53 -38.88
C LEU A 14 12.95 3.82 -38.22
N ALA A 15 12.12 4.87 -38.21
CA ALA A 15 12.35 6.14 -37.53
C ALA A 15 11.20 6.41 -36.55
N HIS A 16 11.50 7.01 -35.40
CA HIS A 16 10.46 7.37 -34.44
C HIS A 16 9.44 8.36 -35.03
N TYR A 17 8.15 8.19 -34.71
CA TYR A 17 7.08 9.01 -35.27
C TYR A 17 5.92 9.26 -34.30
N GLU A 18 5.92 10.46 -33.72
CA GLU A 18 4.81 10.95 -32.90
C GLU A 18 3.81 11.77 -33.72
N GLU A 19 4.31 12.68 -34.55
CA GLU A 19 3.50 13.59 -35.37
C GLU A 19 4.26 14.09 -36.61
N TRP A 20 3.52 14.54 -37.62
CA TRP A 20 4.11 15.16 -38.81
C TRP A 20 4.64 16.57 -38.53
N LYS A 21 5.96 16.74 -38.63
CA LYS A 21 6.65 18.04 -38.42
C LYS A 21 7.22 18.66 -39.71
N GLY A 22 6.81 18.15 -40.86
CA GLY A 22 7.30 18.57 -42.18
C GLY A 22 8.30 17.61 -42.82
N GLU A 23 8.52 17.78 -44.12
CA GLU A 23 9.28 16.82 -44.95
C GLU A 23 10.76 16.69 -44.59
N THR A 24 11.35 17.73 -43.99
CA THR A 24 12.77 17.78 -43.62
C THR A 24 13.08 17.19 -42.24
N TYR A 25 12.05 16.88 -41.46
CA TYR A 25 12.20 16.33 -40.11
C TYR A 25 11.96 14.81 -40.13
N PHE A 26 12.91 14.07 -39.55
CA PHE A 26 12.82 12.64 -39.27
C PHE A 26 13.04 12.44 -37.77
N GLY A 27 12.35 11.48 -37.14
CA GLY A 27 12.70 11.03 -35.80
C GLY A 27 14.01 10.27 -35.78
N ASP A 28 14.52 9.98 -34.59
CA ASP A 28 15.71 9.14 -34.43
C ASP A 28 15.45 7.72 -34.98
N ALA A 29 16.48 7.05 -35.49
CA ALA A 29 16.35 5.66 -35.92
C ALA A 29 15.98 4.76 -34.75
N ILE A 30 14.99 3.88 -34.95
CA ILE A 30 14.49 2.97 -33.93
C ILE A 30 15.58 1.95 -33.57
N GLU A 31 15.74 1.68 -32.28
CA GLU A 31 16.72 0.72 -31.77
C GLU A 31 16.50 -0.68 -32.37
N GLY A 32 17.57 -1.30 -32.88
CA GLY A 32 17.53 -2.61 -33.53
C GLY A 32 17.14 -2.59 -35.01
N ALA A 33 16.69 -1.45 -35.56
CA ALA A 33 16.32 -1.35 -36.97
C ALA A 33 17.48 -1.70 -37.91
N LYS A 34 18.68 -1.18 -37.61
CA LYS A 34 19.89 -1.44 -38.39
C LYS A 34 20.24 -2.92 -38.41
N GLU A 35 20.31 -3.56 -37.24
CA GLU A 35 20.65 -4.97 -37.10
C GLU A 35 19.60 -5.87 -37.79
N ALA A 36 18.32 -5.48 -37.74
CA ALA A 36 17.25 -6.19 -38.42
C ALA A 36 17.38 -6.12 -39.95
N LEU A 37 17.63 -4.93 -40.51
CA LEU A 37 17.83 -4.77 -41.96
C LEU A 37 19.07 -5.53 -42.46
N GLN A 38 20.17 -5.47 -41.72
CA GLN A 38 21.38 -6.25 -42.02
C GLN A 38 21.10 -7.74 -42.07
N LYS A 39 20.37 -8.26 -41.06
CA LYS A 39 19.97 -9.66 -41.03
C LYS A 39 19.02 -10.03 -42.16
N LEU A 40 18.16 -9.12 -42.62
CA LEU A 40 17.32 -9.35 -43.79
C LEU A 40 18.17 -9.45 -45.06
N LYS A 41 19.16 -8.57 -45.25
CA LYS A 41 20.12 -8.66 -46.37
C LYS A 41 20.93 -9.95 -46.35
N GLU A 42 21.42 -10.38 -45.18
CA GLU A 42 22.12 -11.67 -45.00
C GLU A 42 21.25 -12.88 -45.38
N ASN A 43 19.92 -12.74 -45.27
CA ASN A 43 18.94 -13.77 -45.64
C ASN A 43 18.40 -13.59 -47.08
N ASP A 44 19.11 -12.84 -47.93
CA ASP A 44 18.80 -12.61 -49.34
C ASP A 44 17.45 -11.92 -49.61
N TRP A 45 16.97 -11.09 -48.66
CA TRP A 45 15.79 -10.25 -48.89
C TRP A 45 16.15 -9.01 -49.72
N LEU A 46 15.28 -8.68 -50.67
CA LEU A 46 15.23 -7.37 -51.31
C LEU A 46 14.37 -6.45 -50.43
N ILE A 47 14.98 -5.36 -49.98
CA ILE A 47 14.37 -4.43 -49.02
C ILE A 47 13.91 -3.18 -49.76
N ILE A 48 12.59 -2.95 -49.74
CA ILE A 48 11.97 -1.74 -50.27
C ILE A 48 11.50 -0.90 -49.08
N ILE A 49 11.98 0.34 -48.99
CA ILE A 49 11.40 1.30 -48.05
C ILE A 49 10.10 1.81 -48.66
N PHE A 50 8.97 1.55 -47.99
CA PHE A 50 7.65 1.88 -48.49
C PHE A 50 6.99 2.90 -47.57
N THR A 51 7.11 4.18 -47.92
CA THR A 51 6.72 5.32 -47.08
C THR A 51 5.85 6.30 -47.83
N THR A 52 4.98 7.01 -47.11
CA THR A 52 4.21 8.13 -47.68
C THR A 52 5.07 9.36 -48.01
N ARG A 53 6.33 9.41 -47.54
CA ARG A 53 7.26 10.47 -47.91
C ARG A 53 7.66 10.35 -49.39
N THR A 54 7.70 11.48 -50.08
CA THR A 54 7.95 11.53 -51.54
C THR A 54 9.35 12.01 -51.90
N ASN A 55 10.05 12.70 -50.99
CA ASN A 55 11.39 13.23 -51.27
C ASN A 55 12.46 12.14 -51.07
N THR A 56 12.78 11.42 -52.15
CA THR A 56 13.74 10.31 -52.14
C THR A 56 15.15 10.72 -51.70
N GLU A 57 15.58 11.97 -51.96
CA GLU A 57 16.90 12.45 -51.53
C GLU A 57 17.00 12.55 -50.02
N LEU A 58 15.98 13.10 -49.36
CA LEU A 58 15.93 13.23 -47.91
C LEU A 58 15.82 11.86 -47.23
N ILE A 59 14.99 10.97 -47.77
CA ILE A 59 14.85 9.59 -47.28
C ILE A 59 16.19 8.86 -47.39
N THR A 60 16.83 8.91 -48.56
CA THR A 60 18.14 8.28 -48.81
C THR A 60 19.20 8.81 -47.85
N LYS A 61 19.22 10.12 -47.62
CA LYS A 61 20.14 10.74 -46.66
C LYS A 61 19.93 10.20 -45.25
N PHE A 62 18.69 10.18 -44.75
CA PHE A 62 18.38 9.65 -43.42
C PHE A 62 18.80 8.18 -43.28
N LEU A 63 18.48 7.34 -44.26
CA LEU A 63 18.83 5.91 -44.25
C LEU A 63 20.36 5.72 -44.23
N ASN A 64 21.09 6.45 -45.06
CA ASN A 64 22.55 6.37 -45.13
C ASN A 64 23.23 6.90 -43.86
N ASP A 65 22.79 8.04 -43.33
CA ASP A 65 23.33 8.65 -42.12
C ASP A 65 23.19 7.69 -40.92
N ASN A 66 22.10 6.91 -40.88
CA ASN A 66 21.84 5.89 -39.85
C ASN A 66 22.33 4.48 -40.21
N LYS A 67 22.96 4.29 -41.38
CA LYS A 67 23.48 3.00 -41.87
C LYS A 67 22.39 1.92 -41.98
N LEU A 68 21.20 2.30 -42.41
CA LEU A 68 20.06 1.42 -42.65
C LEU A 68 20.15 0.88 -44.08
N GLU A 69 20.22 -0.44 -44.24
CA GLU A 69 20.38 -1.07 -45.55
C GLU A 69 19.03 -1.17 -46.29
N PHE A 70 19.02 -0.74 -47.56
CA PHE A 70 17.84 -0.79 -48.43
C PHE A 70 18.27 -0.94 -49.91
N ASP A 71 17.34 -1.40 -50.75
CA ASP A 71 17.58 -1.56 -52.20
C ASP A 71 16.81 -0.52 -53.01
N TYR A 72 15.54 -0.27 -52.65
CA TYR A 72 14.66 0.66 -53.37
C TYR A 72 13.78 1.47 -52.41
N ILE A 73 13.22 2.58 -52.89
CA ILE A 73 12.29 3.43 -52.14
C ILE A 73 11.02 3.59 -52.98
N ASN A 74 9.88 3.18 -52.44
CA ASN A 74 8.54 3.30 -53.05
C ASN A 74 8.36 2.64 -54.44
N GLU A 75 9.32 1.86 -54.90
CA GLU A 75 9.27 1.18 -56.20
C GLU A 75 9.84 -0.23 -56.11
N ASN A 76 9.34 -1.11 -56.98
CA ASN A 76 9.87 -2.45 -57.18
C ASN A 76 10.29 -2.60 -58.66
N PRO A 77 11.58 -2.83 -58.99
CA PRO A 77 12.03 -3.00 -60.37
C PRO A 77 11.49 -4.27 -61.04
N HIS A 78 10.97 -5.22 -60.26
CA HIS A 78 10.40 -6.48 -60.71
C HIS A 78 8.86 -6.47 -60.75
N GLN A 79 8.26 -5.29 -60.68
CA GLN A 79 6.80 -5.11 -60.70
C GLN A 79 6.22 -5.44 -62.10
N PRO A 80 5.07 -6.13 -62.20
CA PRO A 80 4.37 -6.31 -63.47
C PRO A 80 4.06 -4.96 -64.13
N GLU A 81 4.18 -4.88 -65.46
CA GLU A 81 4.04 -3.63 -66.22
C GLU A 81 2.71 -2.90 -65.93
N ASN A 82 1.62 -3.65 -65.75
CA ASN A 82 0.29 -3.09 -65.47
C ASN A 82 0.10 -2.63 -64.01
N ALA A 83 1.09 -2.85 -63.13
CA ALA A 83 1.06 -2.49 -61.72
C ALA A 83 2.09 -1.39 -61.35
N ILE A 84 2.86 -0.90 -62.32
CA ILE A 84 3.84 0.18 -62.12
C ILE A 84 3.14 1.45 -61.59
N GLY A 85 3.71 2.07 -60.55
CA GLY A 85 3.16 3.24 -59.89
C GLY A 85 2.06 2.94 -58.86
N GLY A 86 1.65 1.67 -58.72
CA GLY A 86 0.76 1.21 -57.66
C GLY A 86 1.51 0.80 -56.39
N LYS A 87 0.80 0.10 -55.49
CA LYS A 87 1.40 -0.51 -54.30
C LYS A 87 2.55 -1.45 -54.72
N PRO A 88 3.78 -1.30 -54.21
CA PRO A 88 4.89 -2.20 -54.56
C PRO A 88 4.53 -3.65 -54.25
N TYR A 89 4.74 -4.54 -55.21
CA TYR A 89 4.55 -5.98 -55.02
C TYR A 89 5.62 -6.52 -54.07
N ALA A 90 5.20 -7.18 -52.98
CA ALA A 90 6.09 -7.75 -51.97
C ALA A 90 5.48 -9.00 -51.32
N ASP A 91 6.34 -9.85 -50.73
CA ASP A 91 5.92 -11.04 -49.99
C ASP A 91 5.39 -10.68 -48.59
N VAL A 92 5.96 -9.65 -47.95
CA VAL A 92 5.60 -9.19 -46.60
C VAL A 92 5.69 -7.67 -46.52
N TYR A 93 4.81 -7.07 -45.71
CA TYR A 93 4.84 -5.67 -45.31
C TYR A 93 5.08 -5.56 -43.81
N VAL A 94 6.03 -4.70 -43.41
CA VAL A 94 6.29 -4.35 -42.01
C VAL A 94 5.97 -2.88 -41.85
N ASP A 95 4.97 -2.58 -41.03
CA ASP A 95 4.37 -1.24 -40.93
C ASP A 95 3.73 -1.09 -39.55
N ASP A 96 4.00 0.02 -38.87
CA ASP A 96 3.55 0.28 -37.49
C ASP A 96 2.03 0.41 -37.38
N ARG A 97 1.34 0.69 -38.51
CA ARG A 97 -0.10 0.91 -38.63
C ARG A 97 -0.84 -0.18 -39.38
N ALA A 98 -0.15 -1.21 -39.89
CA ALA A 98 -0.80 -2.31 -40.57
C ALA A 98 -1.52 -3.27 -39.59
N ILE A 99 -2.75 -3.65 -39.93
CA ILE A 99 -3.49 -4.73 -39.30
C ILE A 99 -3.61 -5.87 -40.33
N GLN A 100 -3.09 -7.05 -40.00
CA GLN A 100 -3.15 -8.21 -40.89
C GLN A 100 -4.58 -8.75 -40.95
N PHE A 101 -5.17 -8.76 -42.14
CA PHE A 101 -6.44 -9.44 -42.37
C PHE A 101 -6.25 -10.97 -42.29
N ASN A 102 -6.99 -11.62 -41.40
CA ASN A 102 -6.89 -13.07 -41.14
C ASN A 102 -8.09 -13.88 -41.68
N GLY A 103 -9.03 -13.22 -42.37
CA GLY A 103 -10.26 -13.85 -42.89
C GLY A 103 -11.53 -13.51 -42.10
N ASP A 104 -11.43 -12.83 -40.95
CA ASP A 104 -12.57 -12.47 -40.10
C ASP A 104 -12.71 -10.94 -39.99
N TRP A 105 -13.79 -10.40 -40.57
CA TRP A 105 -14.06 -8.96 -40.49
C TRP A 105 -14.54 -8.49 -39.13
N GLU A 106 -15.23 -9.32 -38.35
CA GLU A 106 -15.71 -8.91 -37.02
C GLU A 106 -14.55 -8.77 -36.04
N GLU A 107 -13.57 -9.67 -36.12
CA GLU A 107 -12.32 -9.55 -35.37
C GLU A 107 -11.56 -8.28 -35.78
N ILE A 108 -11.45 -8.03 -37.09
CA ILE A 108 -10.67 -6.90 -37.62
C ILE A 108 -11.28 -5.56 -37.25
N VAL A 109 -12.61 -5.42 -37.25
CA VAL A 109 -13.28 -4.19 -36.79
C VAL A 109 -12.93 -3.90 -35.33
N LYS A 110 -12.92 -4.92 -34.46
CA LYS A 110 -12.50 -4.76 -33.07
C LYS A 110 -11.03 -4.34 -32.97
N CYS A 111 -10.15 -4.98 -33.75
CA CYS A 111 -8.74 -4.60 -33.80
C CYS A 111 -8.55 -3.14 -34.25
N ILE A 112 -9.35 -2.66 -35.19
CA ILE A 112 -9.31 -1.27 -35.67
C ILE A 112 -9.75 -0.31 -34.56
N ASP A 113 -10.86 -0.59 -33.89
CA ASP A 113 -11.40 0.28 -32.83
C ASP A 113 -10.42 0.42 -31.64
N ASP A 114 -9.69 -0.66 -31.33
CA ASP A 114 -8.71 -0.70 -30.23
C ASP A 114 -7.28 -0.32 -30.68
N PHE A 115 -7.05 -0.07 -31.97
CA PHE A 115 -5.70 0.10 -32.52
C PHE A 115 -5.00 1.35 -31.97
N LYS A 116 -3.76 1.17 -31.52
CA LYS A 116 -2.83 2.26 -31.20
C LYS A 116 -1.41 1.94 -31.72
N PRO A 117 -0.70 2.89 -32.34
CA PRO A 117 0.72 2.76 -32.66
C PRO A 117 1.53 2.31 -31.43
N TRP A 118 2.58 1.53 -31.65
CA TRP A 118 3.34 0.93 -30.55
C TRP A 118 4.02 1.97 -29.67
N GLU A 119 4.46 3.09 -30.22
CA GLU A 119 5.07 4.19 -29.46
C GLU A 119 4.13 4.75 -28.39
N LEU A 120 2.83 4.85 -28.70
CA LEU A 120 1.79 5.31 -27.76
C LEU A 120 1.44 4.25 -26.70
N ARG A 121 1.69 2.96 -26.96
CA ARG A 121 1.41 1.86 -26.02
C ARG A 121 2.42 1.85 -24.86
N THR A 122 3.67 2.21 -25.11
CA THR A 122 4.77 2.18 -24.13
C THR A 122 4.48 3.04 -22.90
N ASN A 123 3.98 4.26 -23.12
CA ASN A 123 3.65 5.19 -22.03
C ASN A 123 2.50 4.68 -21.15
N GLN A 124 1.46 4.09 -21.75
CA GLN A 124 0.31 3.55 -20.99
C GLN A 124 0.66 2.26 -20.23
N ASN A 125 1.51 1.41 -20.81
CA ASN A 125 1.90 0.14 -20.19
C ASN A 125 2.82 0.36 -18.98
N HIS A 126 3.73 1.33 -19.02
CA HIS A 126 4.61 1.63 -17.87
C HIS A 126 3.84 2.22 -16.68
N GLU A 127 2.94 3.19 -16.92
CA GLU A 127 2.12 3.78 -15.87
C GLU A 127 1.14 2.76 -15.25
N SER A 128 0.50 1.94 -16.08
CA SER A 128 -0.40 0.86 -15.64
C SER A 128 0.36 -0.19 -14.83
N LYS A 129 1.55 -0.60 -15.28
CA LYS A 129 2.38 -1.58 -14.57
C LYS A 129 2.85 -1.04 -13.22
N TYR A 130 3.36 0.19 -13.17
CA TYR A 130 3.75 0.83 -11.90
C TYR A 130 2.58 0.93 -10.93
N GLY A 131 1.40 1.37 -11.41
CA GLY A 131 0.19 1.45 -10.60
C GLY A 131 -0.22 0.10 -10.00
N ASN A 132 -0.18 -0.97 -10.80
CA ASN A 132 -0.49 -2.31 -10.33
C ASN A 132 0.53 -2.84 -9.30
N GLU A 133 1.82 -2.64 -9.56
CA GLU A 133 2.89 -3.03 -8.63
C GLU A 133 2.80 -2.27 -7.31
N LEU A 134 2.55 -0.96 -7.36
CA LEU A 134 2.34 -0.13 -6.17
C LEU A 134 1.15 -0.63 -5.35
N LEU A 135 -0.01 -0.84 -5.99
CA LEU A 135 -1.20 -1.32 -5.28
C LEU A 135 -0.98 -2.70 -4.63
N SER A 136 -0.31 -3.61 -5.34
CA SER A 136 0.01 -4.94 -4.80
C SER A 136 0.97 -4.84 -3.61
N HIS A 137 2.05 -4.07 -3.73
CA HIS A 137 3.02 -3.90 -2.65
C HIS A 137 2.41 -3.19 -1.44
N ASP A 138 1.63 -2.12 -1.66
CA ASP A 138 0.97 -1.40 -0.57
C ASP A 138 -0.03 -2.28 0.18
N PHE A 139 -0.76 -3.15 -0.54
CA PHE A 139 -1.66 -4.11 0.08
C PHE A 139 -0.89 -5.09 0.99
N ASP A 140 0.20 -5.68 0.50
CA ASP A 140 1.01 -6.63 1.25
C ASP A 140 1.66 -5.98 2.48
N GLN A 141 2.25 -4.79 2.30
CA GLN A 141 2.86 -4.02 3.39
C GLN A 141 1.81 -3.61 4.45
N SER A 142 0.64 -3.13 4.01
CA SER A 142 -0.46 -2.79 4.91
C SER A 142 -0.93 -4.01 5.68
N TYR A 143 -1.03 -5.17 5.04
CA TYR A 143 -1.44 -6.41 5.71
C TYR A 143 -0.39 -6.87 6.74
N GLN A 144 0.90 -6.69 6.46
CA GLN A 144 1.98 -6.91 7.45
C GLN A 144 1.88 -5.94 8.63
N GLN A 145 1.69 -4.64 8.38
CA GLN A 145 1.50 -3.64 9.42
C GLN A 145 0.28 -3.95 10.30
N LEU A 146 -0.83 -4.40 9.70
CA LEU A 146 -2.04 -4.78 10.43
C LEU A 146 -1.76 -5.90 11.45
N ARG A 147 -1.04 -6.95 11.03
CA ARG A 147 -0.63 -8.04 11.92
C ARG A 147 0.35 -7.57 12.99
N HIS A 148 1.27 -6.67 12.63
CA HIS A 148 2.20 -6.08 13.58
C HIS A 148 1.46 -5.31 14.68
N TYR A 149 0.49 -4.46 14.33
CA TYR A 149 -0.31 -3.73 15.31
C TYR A 149 -1.13 -4.65 16.20
N ASP A 150 -1.67 -5.75 15.68
CA ASP A 150 -2.37 -6.73 16.52
C ASP A 150 -1.43 -7.42 17.52
N SER A 151 -0.23 -7.85 17.07
CA SER A 151 0.79 -8.42 17.95
C SER A 151 1.24 -7.42 19.02
N LEU A 152 1.56 -6.18 18.61
CA LEU A 152 2.00 -5.12 19.50
C LEU A 152 0.94 -4.84 20.59
N ASN A 153 -0.35 -4.88 20.23
CA ASN A 153 -1.42 -4.72 21.20
C ASN A 153 -1.37 -5.80 22.29
N TRP A 154 -1.20 -7.06 21.88
CA TRP A 154 -1.09 -8.19 22.79
C TRP A 154 0.15 -8.11 23.68
N ASP A 155 1.28 -7.65 23.13
CA ASP A 155 2.53 -7.51 23.87
C ASP A 155 2.42 -6.42 24.93
N ILE A 156 1.88 -5.24 24.57
CA ILE A 156 1.63 -4.15 25.54
C ILE A 156 0.63 -4.61 26.61
N THR A 157 -0.42 -5.32 26.22
CA THR A 157 -1.44 -5.83 27.15
C THR A 157 -0.83 -6.80 28.16
N LYS A 158 -0.07 -7.81 27.72
CA LYS A 158 0.58 -8.79 28.60
C LYS A 158 1.58 -8.10 29.53
N PHE A 159 2.40 -7.20 29.00
CA PHE A 159 3.35 -6.45 29.81
C PHE A 159 2.65 -5.63 30.90
N SER A 160 1.53 -4.97 30.56
CA SER A 160 0.74 -4.18 31.51
C SER A 160 0.13 -5.03 32.62
N PHE A 161 -0.39 -6.22 32.31
CA PHE A 161 -0.91 -7.13 33.34
C PHE A 161 0.18 -7.60 34.30
N ILE A 162 1.37 -7.91 33.77
CA ILE A 162 2.51 -8.34 34.57
C ILE A 162 2.95 -7.21 35.51
N GLU A 163 3.09 -6.00 34.99
CA GLU A 163 3.49 -4.83 35.78
C GLU A 163 2.49 -4.54 36.91
N LEU A 164 1.19 -4.53 36.61
CA LEU A 164 0.14 -4.32 37.63
C LEU A 164 0.16 -5.41 38.72
N LEU A 165 0.34 -6.68 38.33
CA LEU A 165 0.44 -7.79 39.27
C LEU A 165 1.69 -7.68 40.15
N LEU A 166 2.82 -7.27 39.57
CA LEU A 166 4.06 -7.02 40.31
C LEU A 166 3.89 -5.88 41.31
N GLY A 167 3.20 -4.80 40.94
CA GLY A 167 2.90 -3.69 41.84
C GLY A 167 2.11 -4.14 43.08
N ILE A 168 1.04 -4.92 42.87
CA ILE A 168 0.23 -5.51 43.95
C ILE A 168 1.08 -6.43 44.84
N THR A 169 1.87 -7.30 44.21
CA THR A 169 2.72 -8.27 44.92
C THR A 169 3.79 -7.57 45.76
N ALA A 170 4.43 -6.52 45.22
CA ALA A 170 5.41 -5.72 45.93
C ALA A 170 4.80 -5.03 47.15
N VAL A 171 3.60 -4.44 47.00
CA VAL A 171 2.87 -3.84 48.12
C VAL A 171 2.55 -4.87 49.20
N TRP A 172 2.04 -6.05 48.82
CA TRP A 172 1.75 -7.12 49.77
C TRP A 172 3.00 -7.58 50.53
N ALA A 173 4.11 -7.77 49.81
CA ALA A 173 5.39 -8.16 50.40
C ALA A 173 5.92 -7.11 51.39
N ILE A 174 5.89 -5.83 51.01
CA ILE A 174 6.33 -4.72 51.87
C ILE A 174 5.44 -4.61 53.11
N TYR A 175 4.12 -4.71 52.93
CA TYR A 175 3.18 -4.64 54.05
C TYR A 175 3.39 -5.81 55.03
N GLY A 176 3.49 -7.04 54.52
CA GLY A 176 3.75 -8.23 55.33
C GLY A 176 5.09 -8.14 56.08
N PHE A 177 6.15 -7.72 55.39
CA PHE A 177 7.48 -7.52 55.98
C PHE A 177 7.47 -6.45 57.08
N ALA A 178 6.80 -5.32 56.85
CA ALA A 178 6.72 -4.22 57.81
C ALA A 178 5.87 -4.54 59.05
N LYS A 179 4.91 -5.46 58.94
CA LYS A 179 4.04 -5.90 60.04
C LYS A 179 4.67 -6.95 60.94
N ASP A 180 5.76 -7.58 60.50
CA ASP A 180 6.49 -8.58 61.27
C ASP A 180 7.21 -7.94 62.48
N SER A 181 7.03 -8.52 63.67
CA SER A 181 7.61 -8.02 64.91
C SER A 181 9.14 -7.98 64.90
N ASP A 182 9.78 -8.84 64.11
CA ASP A 182 11.23 -8.92 64.04
C ASP A 182 11.86 -7.79 63.21
N ASN A 183 11.06 -7.16 62.35
CA ASN A 183 11.53 -6.17 61.36
C ASN A 183 11.26 -4.72 61.73
N VAL A 184 10.70 -4.44 62.92
CA VAL A 184 10.19 -3.12 63.34
C VAL A 184 11.23 -1.99 63.19
N ASN A 185 12.51 -2.27 63.40
CA ASN A 185 13.59 -1.27 63.31
C ASN A 185 14.24 -1.16 61.92
N THR A 186 13.78 -1.92 60.93
CA THR A 186 14.34 -1.88 59.57
C THR A 186 13.87 -0.62 58.84
N LEU A 187 14.70 -0.11 57.92
CA LEU A 187 14.37 1.07 57.12
C LEU A 187 13.04 0.91 56.36
N VAL A 188 12.76 -0.31 55.86
CA VAL A 188 11.54 -0.63 55.13
C VAL A 188 10.32 -0.57 56.05
N ALA A 189 10.38 -1.18 57.24
CA ALA A 189 9.28 -1.16 58.21
C ALA A 189 9.01 0.22 58.81
N ILE A 190 10.01 1.11 58.83
CA ILE A 190 9.82 2.50 59.26
C ILE A 190 9.11 3.33 58.17
N ASN A 191 9.45 3.10 56.89
CA ASN A 191 9.01 3.95 55.78
C ASN A 191 7.87 3.35 54.92
N TYR A 192 7.33 2.18 55.27
CA TYR A 192 6.33 1.48 54.44
C TYR A 192 5.07 2.32 54.14
N GLN A 193 4.68 3.22 55.06
CA GLN A 193 3.52 4.11 54.88
C GLN A 193 3.66 5.05 53.67
N TRP A 194 4.88 5.47 53.32
CA TRP A 194 5.17 6.26 52.12
C TRP A 194 5.54 5.38 50.92
N LEU A 195 6.21 4.26 51.17
CA LEU A 195 6.66 3.35 50.11
C LEU A 195 5.48 2.71 49.36
N ILE A 196 4.46 2.25 50.07
CA ILE A 196 3.27 1.62 49.49
C ILE A 196 2.51 2.55 48.53
N PRO A 197 2.07 3.77 48.92
CA PRO A 197 1.40 4.67 47.99
C PRO A 197 2.30 5.09 46.83
N SER A 198 3.63 5.18 47.04
CA SER A 198 4.57 5.48 45.94
C SER A 198 4.57 4.39 44.88
N ILE A 199 4.58 3.11 45.27
CA ILE A 199 4.52 1.98 44.35
C ILE A 199 3.18 1.98 43.59
N PHE A 200 2.06 2.16 44.29
CA PHE A 200 0.76 2.27 43.63
C PHE A 200 0.70 3.44 42.63
N GLY A 201 1.31 4.59 42.96
CA GLY A 201 1.37 5.75 42.09
C GLY A 201 2.23 5.50 40.83
N VAL A 202 3.39 4.87 40.99
CA VAL A 202 4.25 4.51 39.84
C VAL A 202 3.55 3.51 38.93
N SER A 203 2.94 2.45 39.48
CA SER A 203 2.19 1.48 38.69
C SER A 203 0.97 2.11 38.00
N TYR A 204 0.29 3.03 38.66
CA TYR A 204 -0.79 3.79 38.04
C TYR A 204 -0.30 4.61 36.85
N ILE A 205 0.79 5.38 37.00
CA ILE A 205 1.37 6.18 35.89
C ILE A 205 1.75 5.27 34.72
N PHE A 206 2.38 4.13 34.99
CA PHE A 206 2.75 3.17 33.96
C PHE A 206 1.51 2.66 33.20
N SER A 207 0.45 2.30 33.93
CA SER A 207 -0.80 1.84 33.32
C SER A 207 -1.48 2.90 32.44
N LEU A 208 -1.36 4.19 32.77
CA LEU A 208 -1.85 5.29 31.93
C LEU A 208 -1.06 5.39 30.62
N LEU A 209 0.28 5.25 30.69
CA LEU A 209 1.14 5.24 29.50
C LEU A 209 0.82 4.05 28.60
N ALA A 210 0.71 2.85 29.17
CA ALA A 210 0.34 1.65 28.43
C ALA A 210 -1.04 1.78 27.76
N SER A 211 -2.01 2.36 28.47
CA SER A 211 -3.36 2.58 27.98
C SER A 211 -3.43 3.61 26.86
N PHE A 212 -2.57 4.63 26.90
CA PHE A 212 -2.37 5.54 25.79
C PHE A 212 -1.80 4.82 24.56
N LEU A 213 -0.78 3.97 24.75
CA LEU A 213 -0.18 3.18 23.66
C LEU A 213 -1.21 2.22 23.03
N ILE A 214 -2.00 1.51 23.84
CA ILE A 214 -3.10 0.64 23.37
C ILE A 214 -4.10 1.46 22.54
N SER A 215 -4.55 2.61 23.06
CA SER A 215 -5.52 3.46 22.36
C SER A 215 -4.99 3.97 21.02
N ARG A 216 -3.72 4.39 20.98
CA ARG A 216 -3.06 4.87 19.75
C ARG A 216 -2.83 3.73 18.75
N ASN A 217 -2.38 2.58 19.23
CA ASN A 217 -2.19 1.39 18.40
C ASN A 217 -3.52 0.90 17.80
N ARG A 218 -4.62 0.94 18.57
CA ARG A 218 -5.96 0.61 18.08
C ARG A 218 -6.41 1.53 16.93
N VAL A 219 -6.08 2.82 17.01
CA VAL A 219 -6.33 3.77 15.92
C VAL A 219 -5.52 3.39 14.68
N TYR A 220 -4.22 3.10 14.81
CA TYR A 220 -3.40 2.68 13.66
C TYR A 220 -3.90 1.39 13.03
N TYR A 221 -4.26 0.39 13.84
CA TYR A 221 -4.89 -0.83 13.38
C TYR A 221 -6.15 -0.56 12.54
N ALA A 222 -7.06 0.29 13.03
CA ALA A 222 -8.28 0.64 12.30
C ALA A 222 -7.98 1.36 10.98
N LYS A 223 -7.03 2.30 10.96
CA LYS A 223 -6.61 3.00 9.73
C LYS A 223 -6.14 2.02 8.66
N THR A 224 -5.18 1.16 9.01
CA THR A 224 -4.62 0.18 8.10
C THR A 224 -5.67 -0.82 7.63
N ALA A 225 -6.55 -1.29 8.52
CA ALA A 225 -7.63 -2.21 8.16
C ALA A 225 -8.63 -1.60 7.16
N ARG A 226 -9.01 -0.33 7.33
CA ARG A 226 -9.91 0.38 6.40
C ARG A 226 -9.28 0.54 5.02
N TYR A 227 -8.01 0.94 4.98
CA TYR A 227 -7.25 1.05 3.74
C TYR A 227 -7.16 -0.29 2.99
N ILE A 228 -6.90 -1.40 3.69
CA ILE A 228 -6.95 -2.75 3.10
C ILE A 228 -8.34 -3.08 2.54
N ASN A 229 -9.41 -2.64 3.20
CA ASN A 229 -10.77 -2.86 2.72
C ASN A 229 -11.10 -2.01 1.48
N GLU A 230 -10.49 -0.83 1.31
CA GLU A 230 -10.57 -0.04 0.07
C GLU A 230 -9.95 -0.78 -1.11
N HIS A 231 -8.74 -1.33 -0.92
CA HIS A 231 -8.07 -2.18 -1.91
C HIS A 231 -8.93 -3.39 -2.31
N ARG A 232 -9.52 -4.09 -1.33
CA ARG A 232 -10.42 -5.21 -1.59
C ARG A 232 -11.66 -4.79 -2.36
N LYS A 233 -12.26 -3.65 -2.00
CA LYS A 233 -13.43 -3.11 -2.70
C LYS A 233 -13.10 -2.79 -4.16
N LEU A 234 -11.92 -2.21 -4.42
CA LEU A 234 -11.43 -1.96 -5.78
C LEU A 234 -11.28 -3.26 -6.56
N ALA A 235 -10.65 -4.29 -5.98
CA ALA A 235 -10.49 -5.59 -6.62
C ALA A 235 -11.85 -6.27 -6.91
N LEU A 236 -12.76 -6.30 -5.94
CA LEU A 236 -14.07 -6.93 -6.07
C LEU A 236 -14.98 -6.26 -7.11
N LYS A 237 -14.81 -4.95 -7.37
CA LYS A 237 -15.54 -4.24 -8.41
C LYS A 237 -15.32 -4.84 -9.81
N HIS A 238 -14.15 -5.42 -10.04
CA HIS A 238 -13.77 -5.99 -11.34
C HIS A 238 -14.17 -7.47 -11.50
N LYS A 239 -14.83 -8.08 -10.50
CA LYS A 239 -15.21 -9.51 -10.48
C LYS A 239 -14.12 -10.43 -11.06
N PRO A 240 -12.89 -10.41 -10.49
CA PRO A 240 -11.80 -11.25 -10.99
C PRO A 240 -12.24 -12.70 -10.98
N PHE A 241 -12.11 -13.39 -12.12
CA PHE A 241 -12.52 -14.80 -12.29
C PHE A 241 -14.02 -15.07 -12.00
N GLY A 242 -14.87 -14.04 -12.08
CA GLY A 242 -16.28 -14.16 -11.72
C GLY A 242 -16.52 -14.34 -10.21
N PHE A 243 -15.52 -14.03 -9.36
CA PHE A 243 -15.63 -14.19 -7.92
C PHE A 243 -16.72 -13.28 -7.33
N GLU A 244 -17.60 -13.88 -6.52
CA GLU A 244 -18.64 -13.17 -5.78
C GLU A 244 -18.46 -13.38 -4.27
N ASN A 245 -18.34 -12.27 -3.53
CA ASN A 245 -18.14 -12.29 -2.08
C ASN A 245 -19.47 -12.53 -1.33
N ALA A 246 -19.97 -13.76 -1.37
CA ALA A 246 -21.25 -14.14 -0.77
C ALA A 246 -21.30 -13.89 0.76
N THR A 247 -20.17 -14.01 1.45
CA THR A 247 -20.07 -13.83 2.91
C THR A 247 -20.07 -12.36 3.33
N ARG A 248 -19.94 -11.42 2.38
CA ARG A 248 -19.80 -9.97 2.63
C ARG A 248 -18.62 -9.64 3.55
N PHE A 249 -17.61 -10.50 3.56
CA PHE A 249 -16.44 -10.30 4.40
C PHE A 249 -15.57 -9.18 3.83
N TYR A 250 -15.13 -8.23 4.66
CA TYR A 250 -14.30 -7.09 4.26
C TYR A 250 -14.89 -6.16 3.17
N THR A 251 -16.22 -6.12 3.02
CA THR A 251 -16.88 -5.24 2.02
C THR A 251 -17.07 -3.81 2.50
N ASN A 252 -17.02 -3.58 3.82
CA ASN A 252 -17.23 -2.27 4.41
C ASN A 252 -15.88 -1.56 4.63
N THR A 253 -15.66 -0.48 3.89
CA THR A 253 -14.45 0.36 3.97
C THR A 253 -14.34 1.11 5.30
N ASN A 254 -15.45 1.31 6.00
CA ASN A 254 -15.45 2.03 7.28
C ASN A 254 -15.22 1.12 8.49
N PHE A 255 -15.09 -0.19 8.27
CA PHE A 255 -14.89 -1.18 9.33
C PHE A 255 -13.41 -1.63 9.38
N PRO A 256 -12.83 -1.88 10.57
CA PRO A 256 -13.41 -1.67 11.91
C PRO A 256 -13.36 -0.21 12.37
N PRO A 257 -14.25 0.20 13.30
CA PRO A 257 -14.07 1.42 14.06
C PRO A 257 -12.87 1.29 14.99
N ALA A 258 -12.12 2.38 15.18
CA ALA A 258 -11.09 2.46 16.21
C ALA A 258 -11.74 2.21 17.57
N PHE A 259 -12.90 2.81 17.84
CA PHE A 259 -13.68 2.50 19.02
C PHE A 259 -14.75 1.43 18.76
N ASP A 260 -14.40 0.17 19.03
CA ASP A 260 -15.33 -0.96 19.05
C ASP A 260 -15.50 -1.52 20.47
N LYS A 261 -16.67 -1.23 21.08
CA LYS A 261 -17.00 -1.57 22.48
C LYS A 261 -16.77 -3.04 22.83
N TRP A 262 -16.89 -3.95 21.86
CA TRP A 262 -16.81 -5.40 22.10
C TRP A 262 -15.56 -6.05 21.50
N SER A 263 -14.65 -5.25 20.93
CA SER A 263 -13.38 -5.80 20.45
C SER A 263 -12.58 -6.39 21.61
N THR A 264 -11.96 -7.54 21.40
CA THR A 264 -11.11 -8.21 22.39
C THR A 264 -10.03 -7.29 22.93
N GLN A 265 -9.44 -6.46 22.06
CA GLN A 265 -8.46 -5.45 22.42
C GLN A 265 -9.02 -4.41 23.42
N LEU A 266 -10.25 -3.93 23.22
CA LEU A 266 -10.87 -2.97 24.13
C LEU A 266 -11.37 -3.60 25.43
N VAL A 267 -11.80 -4.87 25.41
CA VAL A 267 -12.11 -5.62 26.63
C VAL A 267 -10.86 -5.71 27.52
N CYS A 268 -9.70 -6.05 26.97
CA CYS A 268 -8.44 -6.06 27.72
C CYS A 268 -8.09 -4.68 28.27
N PHE A 269 -8.28 -3.63 27.48
CA PHE A 269 -8.09 -2.24 27.92
C PHE A 269 -9.00 -1.89 29.11
N TYR A 270 -10.29 -2.26 29.09
CA TYR A 270 -11.21 -2.00 30.20
C TYR A 270 -10.77 -2.70 31.49
N VAL A 271 -10.28 -3.93 31.40
CA VAL A 271 -9.75 -4.66 32.56
C VAL A 271 -8.50 -3.97 33.13
N ILE A 272 -7.57 -3.54 32.27
CA ILE A 272 -6.38 -2.78 32.70
C ILE A 272 -6.80 -1.50 33.42
N GLN A 273 -7.79 -0.77 32.89
CA GLN A 273 -8.30 0.45 33.48
C GLN A 273 -9.01 0.22 34.83
N LEU A 274 -9.74 -0.88 34.97
CA LEU A 274 -10.37 -1.25 36.24
C LEU A 274 -9.32 -1.50 37.33
N VAL A 275 -8.27 -2.28 37.01
CA VAL A 275 -7.18 -2.59 37.95
C VAL A 275 -6.38 -1.33 38.27
N SER A 276 -6.07 -0.52 37.26
CA SER A 276 -5.41 0.78 37.40
C SER A 276 -6.16 1.72 38.35
N ALA A 277 -7.48 1.85 38.17
CA ALA A 277 -8.33 2.66 39.03
C ALA A 277 -8.35 2.14 40.48
N PHE A 278 -8.33 0.82 40.67
CA PHE A 278 -8.21 0.22 42.00
C PHE A 278 -6.86 0.56 42.66
N MET A 279 -5.75 0.49 41.92
CA MET A 279 -4.41 0.91 42.41
C MET A 279 -4.38 2.38 42.81
N PHE A 280 -4.97 3.27 41.98
CA PHE A 280 -5.07 4.69 42.30
C PHE A 280 -5.94 4.96 43.54
N GLY A 281 -7.08 4.26 43.65
CA GLY A 281 -7.93 4.33 44.85
C GLY A 281 -7.20 3.84 46.11
N ALA A 282 -6.42 2.76 46.01
CA ALA A 282 -5.59 2.26 47.10
C ALA A 282 -4.49 3.26 47.50
N MET A 283 -3.87 3.93 46.52
CA MET A 283 -2.92 5.02 46.79
C MET A 283 -3.57 6.16 47.59
N ILE A 284 -4.73 6.65 47.14
CA ILE A 284 -5.49 7.72 47.81
C ILE A 284 -5.89 7.27 49.22
N TYR A 285 -6.32 6.02 49.38
CA TYR A 285 -6.64 5.43 50.69
C TYR A 285 -5.43 5.50 51.63
N CYS A 286 -4.25 5.04 51.18
CA CYS A 286 -3.03 5.06 51.97
C CYS A 286 -2.65 6.48 52.39
N ILE A 287 -2.67 7.44 51.46
CA ILE A 287 -2.37 8.85 51.75
C ILE A 287 -3.39 9.43 52.75
N SER A 288 -4.67 9.17 52.55
CA SER A 288 -5.74 9.63 53.45
C SER A 288 -5.59 9.08 54.87
N ALA A 289 -5.16 7.82 55.01
CA ALA A 289 -4.88 7.22 56.31
C ALA A 289 -3.71 7.89 57.06
N MET A 290 -2.84 8.61 56.36
CA MET A 290 -1.75 9.39 56.97
C MET A 290 -2.19 10.80 57.36
N CYS A 291 -3.21 11.35 56.69
CA CYS A 291 -3.65 12.73 56.88
C CYS A 291 -4.85 12.88 57.83
N PHE A 292 -5.67 11.84 57.99
CA PHE A 292 -6.91 11.91 58.76
C PHE A 292 -6.99 10.78 59.79
N GLU A 293 -7.69 11.02 60.91
CA GLU A 293 -7.86 9.99 61.97
C GLU A 293 -9.09 9.09 61.73
N LYS A 294 -10.09 9.58 60.99
CA LYS A 294 -11.36 8.88 60.81
C LYS A 294 -11.28 7.85 59.69
N VAL A 295 -11.35 6.57 60.07
CA VAL A 295 -11.32 5.41 59.16
C VAL A 295 -12.29 5.53 57.97
N VAL A 296 -13.50 6.05 58.21
CA VAL A 296 -14.54 6.25 57.17
C VAL A 296 -14.05 7.16 56.04
N VAL A 297 -13.25 8.19 56.37
CA VAL A 297 -12.74 9.16 55.39
C VAL A 297 -11.79 8.48 54.41
N HIS A 298 -10.96 7.53 54.84
CA HIS A 298 -10.00 6.84 53.99
C HIS A 298 -10.69 5.99 52.92
N TYR A 299 -11.66 5.18 53.33
CA TYR A 299 -12.44 4.34 52.42
C TYR A 299 -13.22 5.19 51.41
N LEU A 300 -13.88 6.26 51.87
CA LEU A 300 -14.60 7.17 50.98
C LEU A 300 -13.64 7.85 49.98
N SER A 301 -12.50 8.38 50.45
CA SER A 301 -11.54 9.04 49.55
C SER A 301 -10.96 8.08 48.52
N GLY A 302 -10.64 6.83 48.91
CA GLY A 302 -10.10 5.83 48.00
C GLY A 302 -11.10 5.41 46.92
N ILE A 303 -12.36 5.14 47.32
CA ILE A 303 -13.43 4.78 46.38
C ILE A 303 -13.71 5.92 45.41
N ILE A 304 -13.85 7.16 45.92
CA ILE A 304 -14.09 8.34 45.09
C ILE A 304 -12.90 8.57 44.15
N GLY A 305 -11.67 8.44 44.63
CA GLY A 305 -10.46 8.56 43.81
C GLY A 305 -10.43 7.56 42.65
N GLY A 306 -10.72 6.28 42.93
CA GLY A 306 -10.79 5.24 41.90
C GLY A 306 -11.90 5.50 40.87
N ILE A 307 -13.10 5.91 41.31
CA ILE A 307 -14.22 6.24 40.41
C ILE A 307 -13.89 7.45 39.52
N ILE A 308 -13.29 8.50 40.08
CA ILE A 308 -12.88 9.68 39.30
C ILE A 308 -11.82 9.29 38.28
N SER A 309 -10.83 8.49 38.68
CA SER A 309 -9.76 8.00 37.80
C SER A 309 -10.32 7.23 36.62
N ILE A 310 -11.18 6.22 36.84
CA ILE A 310 -11.71 5.40 35.74
C ILE A 310 -12.59 6.23 34.78
N LEU A 311 -13.42 7.13 35.31
CA LEU A 311 -14.28 7.99 34.48
C LEU A 311 -13.46 8.96 33.63
N LEU A 312 -12.44 9.58 34.23
CA LEU A 312 -11.53 10.50 33.53
C LEU A 312 -10.74 9.76 32.45
N ASN A 313 -10.17 8.61 32.77
CA ASN A 313 -9.39 7.81 31.83
C ASN A 313 -10.25 7.35 30.65
N PHE A 314 -11.44 6.79 30.92
CA PHE A 314 -12.37 6.42 29.86
C PHE A 314 -12.77 7.62 29.01
N TRP A 315 -13.05 8.76 29.62
CA TRP A 315 -13.36 9.97 28.86
C TRP A 315 -12.20 10.37 27.93
N ILE A 316 -10.95 10.39 28.43
CA ILE A 316 -9.76 10.75 27.62
C ILE A 316 -9.57 9.77 26.45
N TYR A 317 -9.44 8.47 26.75
CA TYR A 317 -9.04 7.48 25.75
C TYR A 317 -10.16 7.17 24.75
N ILE A 318 -11.41 7.08 25.20
CA ILE A 318 -12.56 6.84 24.32
C ILE A 318 -12.82 8.07 23.44
N SER A 319 -12.73 9.29 24.00
CA SER A 319 -12.89 10.50 23.20
C SER A 319 -11.78 10.64 22.16
N TYR A 320 -10.54 10.27 22.51
CA TYR A 320 -9.44 10.21 21.54
C TYR A 320 -9.74 9.25 20.38
N MET A 321 -10.13 8.00 20.68
CA MET A 321 -10.44 7.01 19.63
C MET A 321 -11.62 7.44 18.76
N LYS A 322 -12.70 7.95 19.37
CA LYS A 322 -13.87 8.47 18.62
C LYS A 322 -13.53 9.67 17.74
N LYS A 323 -12.70 10.59 18.25
CA LYS A 323 -12.23 11.75 17.47
C LYS A 323 -11.43 11.31 16.26
N GLN A 324 -10.54 10.33 16.43
CA GLN A 324 -9.78 9.75 15.33
C GLN A 324 -10.68 9.02 14.32
N ASP A 325 -11.71 8.30 14.78
CA ASP A 325 -12.69 7.66 13.90
C ASP A 325 -13.43 8.66 13.00
N ASN A 326 -13.84 9.80 13.56
CA ASN A 326 -14.51 10.86 12.81
C ASN A 326 -13.59 11.49 11.75
N GLN A 327 -12.29 11.60 12.03
CA GLN A 327 -11.29 12.09 11.07
C GLN A 327 -11.00 11.09 9.94
N LEU A 328 -11.37 9.83 10.12
CA LEU A 328 -11.16 8.75 9.16
C LEU A 328 -12.39 8.42 8.31
N GLY A 329 -13.51 9.10 8.55
CA GLY A 329 -14.79 8.93 7.84
C GLY A 329 -15.15 10.09 6.91
N THR A 330 -14.20 11.00 6.66
CA THR A 330 -14.25 12.10 5.69
C THR A 330 -13.10 11.93 4.73
#